data_AF-A0A183DDA4-F1
#
_entry.id   AF-A0A183DDA4-F1
#
_cell.length_a   1.000
_cell.length_b   1.000
_cell.length_c   1.000
_cell.angle_alpha   90.00
_cell.angle_beta   90.00
_cell.angle_gamma   90.00
#
_symmetry.space_group_name_H-M   'P 1'
#
loop_
_entity.id
_entity.type
_entity.pdbx_description
1 polymer ?
#
loop_
_entity_poly.entity_id
_entity_poly.type
_entity_poly.pdbx_seq_one_letter_code
_entity_poly.pdbx_strand_id
1 'polypeptide(L)'
;MYEELQRTHVSTNFVKFARERLHPEIARVKLQLANNSKRHLQWGIKCTSDAIQALPKANGMIKAFDINECTLVWQRPKNNKSWRELPVLKMMLSIKLLSADTGKVVGEADKKFLGNIFGYST
;
A
#
# COMPACT_ATOMS: atom_id res chain seq x y z
N MET A 1 -22.97 -19.95 -28.69
CA MET A 1 -22.58 -20.35 -27.33
C MET A 1 -21.20 -19.77 -27.04
N TYR A 2 -21.15 -18.51 -26.61
CA TYR A 2 -19.94 -17.83 -26.14
C TYR A 2 -20.34 -16.91 -24.98
N GLU A 3 -20.86 -17.51 -23.91
CA GLU A 3 -21.22 -16.80 -22.67
C GLU A 3 -20.23 -17.00 -21.53
N GLU A 4 -19.08 -17.60 -21.78
CA GLU A 4 -18.09 -17.83 -20.74
C GLU A 4 -16.77 -17.16 -21.12
N LEU A 5 -16.62 -15.90 -20.71
CA LEU A 5 -15.33 -15.28 -20.33
C LEU A 5 -15.46 -13.84 -19.79
N GLN A 6 -16.67 -13.33 -19.49
CA GLN A 6 -16.85 -12.13 -18.66
C GLN A 6 -16.83 -12.43 -17.16
N ARG A 7 -15.99 -13.37 -16.70
CA ARG A 7 -15.49 -13.29 -15.32
C ARG A 7 -14.32 -12.33 -15.35
N THR A 8 -14.62 -11.04 -15.31
CA THR A 8 -13.70 -10.02 -14.82
C THR A 8 -13.30 -10.43 -13.41
N HIS A 9 -12.25 -11.25 -13.32
CA HIS A 9 -11.55 -11.51 -12.08
C HIS A 9 -11.00 -10.16 -11.66
N VAL A 10 -11.74 -9.42 -10.83
CA VAL A 10 -11.21 -8.25 -10.13
C VAL A 10 -10.14 -8.83 -9.22
N SER A 11 -8.91 -8.94 -9.72
CA SER A 11 -7.77 -9.36 -8.94
C SER A 11 -7.58 -8.28 -7.88
N THR A 12 -8.17 -8.52 -6.72
CA THR A 12 -8.03 -7.62 -5.59
C THR A 12 -6.55 -7.61 -5.22
N ASN A 13 -5.91 -6.44 -5.32
CA ASN A 13 -4.49 -6.35 -5.00
C ASN A 13 -4.33 -6.43 -3.49
N PHE A 14 -3.56 -7.40 -3.02
CA PHE A 14 -3.31 -7.59 -1.59
C PHE A 14 -1.87 -7.20 -1.23
N VAL A 15 -1.73 -6.48 -0.13
CA VAL A 15 -0.45 -6.23 0.53
C VAL A 15 -0.40 -7.12 1.77
N LYS A 16 0.63 -7.97 1.84
CA LYS A 16 0.81 -8.96 2.90
C LYS A 16 1.74 -8.39 3.98
N PHE A 17 1.23 -8.26 5.19
CA PHE A 17 1.99 -7.82 6.36
C PHE A 17 2.49 -9.05 7.14
N ALA A 18 3.78 -9.13 7.36
CA ALA A 18 4.38 -10.18 8.18
C ALA A 18 4.32 -9.79 9.65
N ARG A 19 3.86 -10.70 10.51
CA ARG A 19 3.89 -10.50 11.97
C ARG A 19 5.32 -10.50 12.47
N GLU A 20 5.63 -9.61 13.41
CA GLU A 20 6.88 -9.70 14.14
C GLU A 20 6.87 -10.89 15.11
N ARG A 21 8.01 -11.57 15.22
CA ARG A 21 8.14 -12.76 16.06
C ARG A 21 8.09 -12.43 17.55
N LEU A 22 8.75 -11.35 17.96
CA LEU A 22 8.85 -10.92 19.37
C LEU A 22 7.69 -10.01 19.78
N HIS A 23 7.06 -9.36 18.79
CA HIS A 23 5.94 -8.44 18.96
C HIS A 23 4.74 -8.93 18.14
N PRO A 24 4.03 -9.99 18.57
CA PRO A 24 2.96 -10.60 17.79
C PRO A 24 1.77 -9.66 17.51
N GLU A 25 1.67 -8.54 18.23
CA GLU A 25 0.77 -7.41 18.02
C GLU A 25 1.20 -6.45 16.92
N ILE A 26 2.41 -6.57 16.39
CA ILE A 26 2.95 -5.75 15.30
C ILE A 26 3.09 -6.60 14.04
N ALA A 27 2.69 -6.03 12.91
CA ALA A 27 2.94 -6.61 11.60
C ALA A 27 3.50 -5.54 10.66
N ARG A 28 4.41 -5.92 9.75
CA ARG A 28 5.09 -4.98 8.85
C ARG A 28 5.08 -5.44 7.41
N VAL A 29 5.20 -4.48 6.52
CA VAL A 29 5.54 -4.71 5.11
C VAL A 29 6.45 -3.60 4.63
N LYS A 30 7.47 -3.96 3.86
CA LYS A 30 8.33 -2.99 3.16
C LYS A 30 7.79 -2.83 1.74
N LEU A 31 7.49 -1.60 1.37
CA LEU A 31 7.07 -1.21 0.03
C LEU A 31 8.23 -0.53 -0.67
N GLN A 32 8.43 -0.87 -1.93
CA GLN A 32 9.36 -0.21 -2.84
C GLN A 32 8.56 0.35 -4.01
N LEU A 33 8.65 1.66 -4.22
CA LEU A 33 8.01 2.37 -5.32
C LEU A 33 9.09 2.78 -6.32
N ALA A 34 9.02 2.26 -7.53
CA ALA A 34 9.94 2.58 -8.60
C ALA A 34 9.26 3.50 -9.62
N ASN A 35 9.90 4.62 -9.94
CA ASN A 35 9.45 5.50 -11.00
C ASN A 35 10.20 5.16 -12.29
N ASN A 36 9.55 4.43 -13.20
CA ASN A 36 10.13 4.08 -14.49
C ASN A 36 9.89 5.14 -15.59
N SER A 37 9.42 6.33 -15.22
CA SER A 37 9.15 7.42 -16.16
C SER A 37 10.30 8.44 -16.21
N LYS A 38 10.30 9.26 -17.27
CA LYS A 38 11.18 10.43 -17.42
C LYS A 38 10.78 11.64 -16.57
N ARG A 39 9.68 11.54 -15.80
CA ARG A 39 9.08 12.65 -15.05
C ARG A 39 9.23 12.44 -13.57
N HIS A 40 9.13 13.49 -12.77
CA HIS A 40 9.02 13.35 -11.32
C HIS A 40 7.65 12.78 -10.94
N LEU A 41 7.61 11.95 -9.91
CA LEU A 41 6.40 11.29 -9.43
C LEU A 41 6.19 11.65 -7.95
N GLN A 42 5.08 12.30 -7.65
CA GLN A 42 4.61 12.46 -6.28
C GLN A 42 3.68 11.30 -5.94
N TRP A 43 3.87 10.69 -4.77
CA TRP A 43 3.02 9.59 -4.32
C TRP A 43 2.55 9.78 -2.88
N GLY A 44 1.45 9.12 -2.54
CA GLY A 44 0.94 9.05 -1.18
C GLY A 44 0.09 7.80 -0.97
N ILE A 45 0.20 7.20 0.21
CA ILE A 45 -0.63 6.10 0.67
C ILE A 45 -1.63 6.66 1.68
N LYS A 46 -2.91 6.38 1.44
CA LYS A 46 -4.01 6.66 2.37
C LYS A 46 -4.53 5.34 2.91
N CYS A 47 -4.86 5.29 4.19
CA CYS A 47 -5.44 4.13 4.85
C CYS A 47 -6.67 4.54 5.65
N THR A 48 -7.66 3.66 5.76
CA THR A 48 -8.86 3.91 6.57
C THR A 48 -8.65 3.64 8.06
N SER A 49 -7.46 3.21 8.49
CA SER A 49 -7.17 2.83 9.87
C SER A 49 -6.02 3.65 10.42
N ASP A 50 -6.23 4.21 11.62
CA ASP A 50 -5.20 4.93 12.38
C ASP A 50 -4.17 3.99 13.03
N ALA A 51 -4.41 2.67 12.95
CA ALA A 51 -3.52 1.63 13.46
C ALA A 51 -2.31 1.35 12.55
N ILE A 52 -2.21 2.06 11.42
CA ILE A 52 -1.11 1.96 10.46
C ILE A 52 -0.22 3.19 10.58
N GLN A 53 1.07 2.94 10.77
CA GLN A 53 2.12 3.94 10.70
C GLN A 53 3.02 3.68 9.49
N ALA A 54 3.62 4.72 8.94
CA ALA A 54 4.57 4.60 7.82
C ALA A 54 5.92 5.19 8.21
N LEU A 55 6.99 4.46 7.91
CA LEU A 55 8.37 4.83 8.19
C LEU A 55 9.16 4.90 6.87
N PRO A 56 9.84 6.02 6.54
CA PRO A 56 9.83 7.28 7.28
C PRO A 56 8.51 8.06 7.12
N LYS A 57 7.83 7.95 5.97
CA LYS A 57 6.56 8.62 5.66
C LYS A 57 5.72 7.79 4.69
N ALA A 58 4.41 8.03 4.67
CA ALA A 58 3.45 7.41 3.74
C ALA A 58 3.34 8.17 2.40
N ASN A 59 4.25 9.09 2.10
CA ASN A 59 4.23 9.90 0.89
C ASN A 59 5.65 10.32 0.52
N GLY A 60 5.80 10.86 -0.68
CA GLY A 60 7.07 11.41 -1.12
C GLY A 60 7.09 11.85 -2.57
N MET A 61 8.27 12.23 -3.00
CA MET A 61 8.62 12.51 -4.39
C MET A 61 9.67 11.50 -4.83
N ILE A 62 9.54 10.97 -6.04
CA ILE A 62 10.51 10.08 -6.68
C ILE A 62 11.00 10.77 -7.95
N LYS A 63 12.32 10.89 -8.11
CA LYS A 63 12.90 11.44 -9.33
C LYS A 63 12.67 10.51 -10.51
N ALA A 64 12.92 11.00 -11.72
CA ALA A 64 12.89 10.16 -12.92
C ALA A 64 13.86 8.98 -12.75
N PHE A 65 13.39 7.76 -13.04
CA PHE A 65 14.19 6.53 -12.94
C PHE A 65 14.74 6.19 -11.56
N ASP A 66 14.12 6.73 -10.50
CA ASP A 66 14.54 6.54 -9.11
C ASP A 66 13.54 5.68 -8.32
N ILE A 67 13.91 5.35 -7.08
CA ILE A 67 13.15 4.48 -6.19
C ILE A 67 12.97 5.15 -4.83
N ASN A 68 11.78 5.01 -4.25
CA ASN A 68 11.53 5.28 -2.84
C ASN A 68 11.14 4.00 -2.11
N GLU A 69 11.42 3.97 -0.81
CA GLU A 69 10.99 2.88 0.06
C GLU A 69 10.22 3.45 1.25
N CYS A 70 9.22 2.70 1.70
CA CYS A 70 8.58 2.94 2.99
C CYS A 70 8.19 1.61 3.65
N THR A 71 8.23 1.56 4.97
CA THR A 71 7.73 0.45 5.76
C THR A 71 6.40 0.84 6.35
N LEU A 72 5.35 0.07 6.09
CA LEU A 72 4.09 0.19 6.80
C LEU A 72 4.13 -0.73 8.02
N VAL A 73 3.78 -0.19 9.18
CA VAL A 73 3.69 -0.88 10.46
C VAL A 73 2.24 -0.87 10.88
N TRP A 74 1.65 -2.05 10.98
CA TRP A 74 0.31 -2.26 11.51
C TRP A 74 0.42 -2.71 12.95
N GLN A 75 -0.14 -1.95 13.87
CA GLN A 75 -0.27 -2.35 15.26
C GLN A 75 -1.69 -2.82 15.53
N ARG A 76 -1.86 -4.05 15.98
CA ARG A 76 -3.16 -4.57 16.42
C ARG A 76 -3.59 -3.82 17.70
N PRO A 77 -4.79 -3.20 17.71
CA PRO A 77 -5.34 -2.59 18.91
C PRO A 77 -5.43 -3.56 20.11
N LYS A 78 -5.21 -3.04 21.33
CA LYS A 78 -5.16 -3.85 22.56
C LYS A 78 -6.48 -4.55 22.90
N ASN A 79 -7.61 -4.02 22.42
CA ASN A 79 -8.95 -4.59 22.63
C ASN A 79 -9.23 -5.81 21.74
N ASN A 80 -8.45 -6.04 20.69
CA ASN A 80 -8.58 -7.23 19.85
C ASN A 80 -7.68 -8.34 20.41
N LYS A 81 -8.18 -9.59 20.49
CA LYS A 81 -7.41 -10.77 20.93
C LYS A 81 -6.75 -11.51 19.77
N SER A 82 -7.20 -11.29 18.55
CA SER A 82 -6.64 -11.87 17.33
C SER A 82 -6.61 -10.90 16.16
N TRP A 83 -5.67 -11.09 15.24
CA TRP A 83 -5.64 -10.38 13.95
C TRP A 83 -6.89 -10.66 13.08
N ARG A 84 -7.58 -11.79 13.32
CA ARG A 84 -8.82 -12.16 12.62
C ARG A 84 -10.02 -11.30 13.00
N GLU A 85 -9.96 -10.63 14.15
CA GLU A 85 -11.02 -9.75 14.63
C GLU A 85 -10.94 -8.36 14.00
N LEU A 86 -9.82 -8.03 13.33
CA LEU A 86 -9.67 -6.76 12.68
C LEU A 86 -10.47 -6.70 11.39
N PRO A 87 -11.12 -5.56 11.09
CA PRO A 87 -11.70 -5.35 9.79
C PRO A 87 -10.61 -5.41 8.71
N VAL A 88 -11.01 -5.78 7.49
CA VAL A 88 -10.12 -5.78 6.33
C VAL A 88 -9.51 -4.38 6.15
N LEU A 89 -8.19 -4.31 6.12
CA LEU A 89 -7.49 -3.04 5.94
C LEU A 89 -7.64 -2.56 4.50
N LYS A 90 -8.24 -1.39 4.30
CA LYS A 90 -8.37 -0.78 2.97
C LYS A 90 -7.34 0.33 2.83
N MET A 91 -6.59 0.29 1.74
CA MET A 91 -5.55 1.26 1.43
C MET A 91 -5.66 1.74 -0.01
N MET A 92 -5.11 2.92 -0.27
CA MET A 92 -5.09 3.54 -1.59
C MET A 92 -3.74 4.19 -1.82
N LEU A 93 -3.11 3.89 -2.96
CA LEU A 93 -1.92 4.55 -3.46
C LEU A 93 -2.39 5.58 -4.49
N SER A 94 -2.11 6.84 -4.20
CA SER A 94 -2.29 7.95 -5.13
C SER A 94 -0.95 8.33 -5.73
N ILE A 95 -0.89 8.48 -7.04
CA ILE A 95 0.29 8.94 -7.77
C ILE A 95 -0.06 10.16 -8.62
N LYS A 96 0.88 11.10 -8.73
CA LYS A 96 0.80 12.28 -9.61
C LYS A 96 2.11 12.40 -10.36
N LEU A 97 2.05 12.41 -11.69
CA LEU A 97 3.17 12.71 -12.56
C LEU A 97 3.28 14.22 -12.72
N LEU A 98 4.47 14.75 -12.52
CA LEU A 98 4.76 16.18 -12.59
C LEU A 98 5.54 16.50 -13.86
N SER A 99 5.21 17.63 -14.48
CA SER A 99 6.03 18.15 -15.56
C SER A 99 7.37 18.66 -15.04
N ALA A 100 8.45 18.30 -15.72
CA ALA A 100 9.80 18.68 -15.30
C ALA A 100 10.07 20.19 -15.40
N ASP A 101 9.40 20.86 -16.34
CA ASP A 101 9.55 22.28 -16.67
C ASP A 101 8.75 23.21 -15.74
N THR A 102 7.52 22.84 -15.43
CA THR A 102 6.54 23.71 -14.75
C THR A 102 6.17 23.21 -13.35
N GLY A 103 6.55 21.98 -12.98
CA GLY A 103 6.13 21.34 -11.74
C GLY A 103 4.63 21.01 -11.67
N LYS A 104 3.86 21.28 -12.72
CA LYS A 104 2.41 21.03 -12.76
C LYS A 104 2.11 19.55 -12.91
N VAL A 105 0.97 19.12 -12.35
CA VAL A 105 0.46 17.76 -12.52
C VAL A 105 0.03 17.56 -13.98
N VAL A 106 0.59 16.54 -14.64
CA VAL A 106 0.27 16.17 -16.03
C VAL A 106 -0.47 14.84 -16.13
N GLY A 107 -0.61 14.13 -15.01
CA GLY A 107 -1.39 12.91 -14.91
C GLY A 107 -1.47 12.45 -13.47
N GLU A 108 -2.55 11.78 -13.11
CA GLU A 108 -2.76 11.22 -11.79
C GLU A 108 -3.49 9.88 -11.89
N ALA A 109 -3.25 9.01 -10.90
CA ALA A 109 -3.94 7.75 -10.79
C ALA A 109 -4.04 7.31 -9.33
N ASP A 110 -5.12 6.60 -9.03
CA ASP A 110 -5.36 5.97 -7.75
C ASP A 110 -5.47 4.46 -7.90
N LYS A 111 -4.84 3.71 -7.01
CA LYS A 111 -4.97 2.26 -6.93
C LYS A 111 -5.33 1.82 -5.52
N LYS A 112 -6.46 1.13 -5.38
CA LYS A 112 -6.90 0.52 -4.12
C LYS A 112 -6.29 -0.85 -3.94
N PHE A 113 -5.92 -1.16 -2.71
CA PHE A 113 -5.41 -2.46 -2.28
C PHE A 113 -5.89 -2.80 -0.87
N LEU A 114 -5.96 -4.09 -0.58
CA LEU A 114 -6.34 -4.60 0.74
C LEU A 114 -5.09 -5.07 1.49
N GLY A 115 -4.99 -4.75 2.78
CA GLY A 115 -3.98 -5.31 3.67
C GLY A 115 -4.46 -6.62 4.27
N ASN A 116 -3.57 -7.60 4.33
CA ASN A 116 -3.84 -8.86 5.02
C ASN A 116 -2.59 -9.34 5.77
N ILE A 117 -2.79 -10.11 6.83
CA ILE A 117 -1.68 -10.68 7.61
C ILE A 117 -1.17 -11.95 6.93
N PHE A 118 0.15 -12.10 6.88
CA PHE A 118 0.84 -13.27 6.33
C PHE A 118 1.37 -14.16 7.46
N GLY A 119 0.97 -15.44 7.44
CA GLY A 119 1.44 -16.52 8.32
C GLY A 119 0.88 -16.52 9.75
N TYR A 120 1.06 -17.59 10.53
CA TYR A 120 0.37 -18.87 10.40
C TYR A 120 -0.72 -18.93 11.47
N SER A 121 -1.80 -19.67 11.21
CA SER A 121 -2.64 -20.23 12.25
C SER A 121 -1.78 -21.13 13.14
N THR A 122 -1.53 -20.70 14.36
CA THR A 122 -1.23 -21.59 15.49
C THR A 122 -2.50 -21.69 16.31
#